data_AF-A0ABD5RBE6-F1
#
_entry.id   AF-A0ABD5RBE6-F1
#
_cell.length_a   1.000
_cell.length_b   1.000
_cell.length_c   1.000
_cell.angle_alpha   90.00
_cell.angle_beta   90.00
_cell.angle_gamma   90.00
#
_symmetry.space_group_name_H-M   'P 1'
#
loop_
_entity.id
_entity.type
_entity.pdbx_description
1 polymer ?
#
loop_
_entity_poly.entity_id
_entity_poly.type
_entity_poly.pdbx_seq_one_letter_code
_entity_poly.pdbx_strand_id
1 'polypeptide(L)' 'METRSLTGIERHRYRCPHGHANWEPRDGAFYCVTCLTRWGRDPYFRELEDDRTGEEIGPEAFDGIE' A
#
# COMPACT_ATOMS: atom_id res chain seq x y z
N MET A 1 -3.91 15.91 13.98
CA MET A 1 -3.82 15.11 12.74
C MET A 1 -2.39 14.62 12.69
N GLU A 2 -2.15 13.44 13.26
CA GLU A 2 -0.79 12.91 13.44
C GLU A 2 -0.35 12.26 12.11
N THR A 3 0.38 13.00 11.29
CA THR A 3 1.04 12.47 10.10
C THR A 3 2.17 11.55 10.54
N ARG A 4 1.91 10.24 10.58
CA ARG A 4 2.93 9.21 10.81
C ARG A 4 3.75 9.08 9.54
N SER A 5 5.00 9.54 9.57
CA SER A 5 5.96 9.29 8.49
C SER A 5 6.44 7.85 8.57
N LEU A 6 6.08 7.03 7.59
CA LEU A 6 6.47 5.62 7.54
C LEU A 6 7.85 5.46 6.92
N THR A 7 8.71 4.69 7.58
CA THR A 7 10.07 4.45 7.06
C THR A 7 10.05 3.30 6.04
N GLY A 8 10.97 3.29 5.06
CA GLY A 8 11.00 2.30 3.98
C GLY A 8 11.08 0.81 4.39
N ILE A 9 11.39 0.52 5.67
CA ILE A 9 11.41 -0.82 6.27
C ILE A 9 9.98 -1.37 6.49
N GLU A 10 8.97 -0.50 6.57
CA GLU A 10 7.57 -0.88 6.83
C GLU A 10 6.79 -1.29 5.59
N ARG A 11 7.36 -1.20 4.38
CA ARG A 11 6.66 -1.55 3.13
C ARG A 11 6.09 -2.97 3.10
N HIS A 12 6.73 -3.93 3.78
CA HIS A 12 6.24 -5.32 3.84
C HIS A 12 5.14 -5.53 4.89
N ARG A 13 4.92 -4.55 5.78
CA ARG A 13 3.85 -4.56 6.77
C ARG A 13 2.50 -4.25 6.14
N TYR A 14 2.51 -3.40 5.13
CA TYR A 14 1.32 -2.98 4.42
C TYR A 14 0.99 -3.95 3.29
N ARG A 15 -0.30 -4.20 3.10
CA ARG A 15 -0.83 -5.11 2.08
C ARG A 15 -1.92 -4.40 1.29
N CYS A 16 -2.09 -4.81 0.03
CA CYS A 16 -3.24 -4.36 -0.74
C CYS A 16 -4.55 -4.80 -0.04
N PRO A 17 -5.72 -4.23 -0.38
CA PRO A 17 -7.02 -4.61 0.20
C PRO A 17 -7.40 -6.09 -0.03
N HIS A 18 -6.61 -6.83 -0.80
CA HIS A 18 -6.73 -8.25 -1.03
C HIS A 18 -5.68 -9.09 -0.27
N GLY A 19 -4.88 -8.49 0.61
CA GLY A 19 -3.91 -9.17 1.46
C GLY A 19 -2.56 -9.47 0.81
N HIS A 20 -2.22 -8.83 -0.33
CA HIS A 20 -0.93 -9.03 -1.01
C HIS A 20 0.09 -7.96 -0.63
N ALA A 21 1.33 -8.36 -0.33
CA ALA A 21 2.44 -7.43 -0.05
C ALA A 21 3.23 -6.99 -1.30
N ASN A 22 2.82 -7.46 -2.50
CA ASN A 22 3.50 -7.16 -3.76
C ASN A 22 2.84 -5.97 -4.46
N TRP A 23 2.96 -4.82 -3.84
CA TRP A 23 2.44 -3.55 -4.33
C TRP A 23 3.56 -2.52 -4.47
N GLU A 24 3.35 -1.56 -5.37
CA GLU A 24 4.27 -0.48 -5.69
C GLU A 24 3.53 0.86 -5.65
N PRO A 25 4.09 1.93 -5.06
CA PRO A 25 3.52 3.26 -5.23
C PRO A 25 3.69 3.72 -6.69
N ARG A 26 2.61 4.15 -7.33
CA ARG A 26 2.56 4.65 -8.71
C ARG A 26 1.68 5.90 -8.78
N ASP A 27 2.25 7.03 -9.18
CA ASP A 27 1.53 8.29 -9.48
C ASP A 27 0.46 8.67 -8.44
N GLY A 28 0.82 8.66 -7.14
CA GLY A 28 -0.11 9.02 -6.06
C GLY A 28 -1.16 7.95 -5.74
N ALA A 29 -0.99 6.72 -6.20
CA ALA A 29 -1.75 5.55 -5.82
C ALA A 29 -0.82 4.36 -5.57
N PHE A 30 -1.38 3.22 -5.20
CA PHE A 30 -0.68 1.95 -5.09
C PHE A 30 -1.13 1.00 -6.18
N TYR A 31 -0.19 0.17 -6.62
CA TYR A 31 -0.37 -0.76 -7.71
C TYR A 31 0.06 -2.15 -7.29
N CYS A 32 -0.86 -3.13 -7.27
CA CYS A 32 -0.53 -4.51 -6.95
C CYS A 32 -0.39 -5.37 -8.22
N VAL A 33 0.86 -5.74 -8.53
CA VAL A 33 1.19 -6.63 -9.65
C VAL A 33 0.49 -7.98 -9.52
N THR A 34 0.35 -8.50 -8.29
CA THR A 34 -0.30 -9.80 -8.05
C THR A 34 -1.80 -9.76 -8.33
N CYS A 35 -2.48 -8.66 -8.00
CA CYS A 35 -3.91 -8.48 -8.32
C CYS A 35 -4.13 -8.49 -9.84
N LEU A 36 -3.27 -7.81 -10.61
CA LEU A 36 -3.36 -7.81 -12.06
C LEU A 36 -3.06 -9.20 -12.64
N THR A 37 -1.90 -9.76 -12.30
CA THR A 37 -1.34 -10.93 -12.99
C THR A 37 -1.97 -12.25 -12.59
N ARG A 38 -2.31 -12.44 -11.31
CA ARG A 38 -2.85 -13.71 -10.79
C ARG A 38 -4.36 -13.72 -10.69
N TRP A 39 -4.97 -12.57 -10.41
CA TRP A 39 -6.40 -12.47 -10.10
C TRP A 39 -7.21 -11.75 -11.18
N GLY A 40 -6.56 -11.06 -12.14
CA GLY A 40 -7.25 -10.28 -13.17
C GLY A 40 -8.15 -9.19 -12.59
N ARG A 41 -7.83 -8.68 -11.40
CA ARG A 41 -8.59 -7.64 -10.69
C ARG A 41 -7.96 -6.29 -10.90
N ASP A 42 -8.69 -5.25 -10.51
CA ASP A 42 -8.16 -3.89 -10.49
C ASP A 42 -6.92 -3.81 -9.59
N PRO A 43 -5.74 -3.51 -10.15
CA PRO A 43 -4.51 -3.46 -9.37
C PRO A 43 -4.30 -2.09 -8.72
N TYR A 44 -5.09 -1.08 -9.08
CA TYR A 44 -4.94 0.29 -8.58
C TYR A 44 -5.81 0.49 -7.34
N PHE A 45 -5.21 0.99 -6.27
CA PHE A 45 -5.93 1.33 -5.05
C PHE A 45 -5.21 2.47 -4.34
N ARG A 46 -5.93 3.17 -3.47
CA ARG A 46 -5.35 4.29 -2.71
C ARG A 46 -5.14 3.94 -1.24
N GLU A 47 -5.56 2.76 -0.81
CA GLU A 47 -5.54 2.38 0.60
C GLU A 47 -4.76 1.07 0.75
N LEU A 48 -3.81 1.06 1.68
CA LEU A 48 -3.10 -0.12 2.10
C LEU A 48 -3.55 -0.53 3.49
N GLU A 49 -3.74 -1.83 3.70
CA GLU A 49 -4.09 -2.41 4.98
C GLU A 49 -2.83 -2.77 5.76
N ASP A 50 -2.76 -2.32 7.01
CA ASP A 50 -1.71 -2.67 7.95
C ASP A 50 -1.91 -4.09 8.50
N ASP A 51 -0.98 -5.01 8.21
CA ASP A 51 -1.07 -6.40 8.69
C ASP A 51 -1.02 -6.54 10.23
N ARG A 52 -0.52 -5.53 10.96
CA ARG A 52 -0.39 -5.61 12.42
C ARG A 52 -1.58 -5.02 13.15
N THR A 53 -2.13 -3.91 12.66
CA THR A 53 -3.20 -3.17 13.33
C THR A 53 -4.54 -3.25 12.59
N GLY A 54 -4.53 -3.66 11.31
CA GLY A 54 -5.70 -3.57 10.42
C GLY A 54 -6.07 -2.14 10.06
N GLU A 55 -5.14 -1.19 10.21
CA GLU A 55 -5.37 0.22 9.88
C GLU A 55 -5.17 0.44 8.37
N GLU A 56 -6.07 1.19 7.75
CA GLU A 56 -5.97 1.55 6.33
C GLU A 56 -5.24 2.88 6.19
N ILE A 57 -4.23 2.92 5.33
CA ILE A 57 -3.43 4.12 5.09
C ILE A 57 -3.39 4.51 3.62
N GLY A 58 -3.42 5.82 3.40
CA GLY A 58 -3.34 6.44 2.08
C GLY A 58 -1.91 6.67 1.57
N PRO A 59 -1.73 7.00 0.28
CA PRO A 59 -0.45 7.45 -0.28
C PRO A 59 0.10 8.69 0.43
N GLU A 60 -0.76 9.53 1.02
CA GLU A 60 -0.37 10.68 1.84
C GLU A 60 0.43 10.30 3.09
N ALA A 61 0.30 9.06 3.58
CA ALA A 61 1.13 8.53 4.66
C ALA A 61 2.53 8.09 4.17
N PHE A 62 2.73 7.96 2.85
CA PHE A 62 3.97 7.53 2.20
C PHE A 62 4.72 8.61 1.42
N ASP A 63 4.18 9.83 1.30
CA ASP A 63 4.68 10.96 0.49
C ASP A 63 6.09 11.50 0.87
N GLY A 64 6.86 10.79 1.70
CA GLY A 64 8.16 11.24 2.24
C GLY A 64 9.33 10.26 2.07
N ILE A 65 9.26 9.30 1.15
CA ILE A 65 10.39 8.40 0.84
C ILE A 65 11.06 8.90 -0.45
N GLU A 66 12.03 9.80 -0.30
CA GLU A 66 13.03 10.14 -1.33
C GLU A 66 14.11 9.06 -1.45
#